data_AF-A0A0P6JVW3-F1
#
_entry.id   AF-A0A0P6JVW3-F1
#
_cell.length_a   1.000
_cell.length_b   1.000
_cell.length_c   1.000
_cell.angle_alpha   90.00
_cell.angle_beta   90.00
_cell.angle_gamma   90.00
#
_symmetry.space_group_name_H-M   'P 1'
#
loop_
_entity.id
_entity.type
_entity.pdbx_description
1 polymer ?
#
loop_
_entity_poly.entity_id
_entity_poly.type
_entity_poly.pdbx_seq_one_letter_code
_entity_poly.pdbx_strand_id
1 'polypeptide(L)'
;MSGLSQSEMEGCRNLLGLLDNDEIMALCDTVTNRLVHPEDRQDAIRAILVYSQSVEELLRRRKVHREAIFKYLATQEIVVSPATEKHNLIQHAKDYWDKRSELELKKMPEPITKKEDIQLFQQAKEDKKAEKVDFHRLGEEFCHWFFELLNSQNPLMGPPQDEWGPQHFWHDVKLRFYYNTSEQNVIDYHGAEIVSLRLLSLVKEEFLFLNPNLDSRGLKCASSPHGLVMIGVAGTVHRGDTCLGIFEQIFGLIRCPFVENTWKIKFINLRIIGGNSLAPGTVLKPAVTFEQSDLEAFYNVITLCDNTEVRLNVKQTLDSGTGDQALCSGNEALLNKREPSLPNPLKH
;
A
#
# COMPACT_ATOMS: atom_id res chain seq x y z
N MET A 1 -3.15 20.76 10.31
CA MET A 1 -2.21 20.53 11.42
C MET A 1 -2.85 19.46 12.30
N SER A 2 -2.35 18.23 12.26
CA SER A 2 -2.91 17.13 13.05
C SER A 2 -2.31 17.22 14.45
N GLY A 3 -3.13 17.52 15.45
CA GLY A 3 -2.73 17.52 16.87
C GLY A 3 -2.99 16.17 17.52
N LEU A 4 -2.55 16.02 18.78
CA LEU A 4 -2.85 14.85 19.61
C LEU A 4 -4.36 14.67 19.80
N SER A 5 -4.87 13.44 19.74
CA SER A 5 -6.27 13.14 20.08
C SER A 5 -6.54 13.33 21.58
N GLN A 6 -7.81 13.40 22.00
CA GLN A 6 -8.15 13.65 23.42
C GLN A 6 -7.64 12.55 24.37
N SER A 7 -7.69 11.28 23.96
CA SER A 7 -7.17 10.15 24.73
C SER A 7 -5.65 10.18 24.81
N GLU A 8 -4.97 10.52 23.71
CA GLU A 8 -3.52 10.69 23.67
C GLU A 8 -3.07 11.90 24.51
N MET A 9 -3.80 13.02 24.48
CA MET A 9 -3.50 14.20 25.30
C MET A 9 -3.56 13.85 26.79
N GLU A 10 -4.61 13.14 27.22
CA GLU A 10 -4.78 12.72 28.61
C GLU A 10 -3.74 11.66 29.02
N GLY A 11 -3.45 10.72 28.12
CA GLY A 11 -2.40 9.73 28.29
C GLY A 11 -1.01 10.34 28.47
N CYS A 12 -0.63 11.24 27.56
CA CYS A 12 0.60 12.01 27.62
C CYS A 12 0.64 12.89 28.87
N ARG A 13 -0.46 13.54 29.26
CA ARG A 13 -0.52 14.34 30.49
C ARG A 13 -0.17 13.51 31.73
N ASN A 14 -0.75 12.32 31.84
CA ASN A 14 -0.51 11.42 32.97
C ASN A 14 0.93 10.86 32.95
N LEU A 15 1.47 10.55 31.78
CA LEU A 15 2.86 10.10 31.63
C LEU A 15 3.86 11.21 31.98
N LEU A 16 3.66 12.43 31.47
CA LEU A 16 4.48 13.59 31.78
C LEU A 16 4.40 13.96 33.27
N GLY A 17 3.29 13.65 33.94
CA GLY A 17 3.14 13.78 35.39
C GLY A 17 4.18 12.97 36.19
N LEU A 18 4.75 11.91 35.61
CA LEU A 18 5.74 11.03 36.25
C LEU A 18 7.20 11.50 36.10
N LEU A 19 7.47 12.50 35.26
CA LEU A 19 8.81 13.06 35.05
C LEU A 19 9.15 14.10 36.11
N ASP A 20 10.42 14.32 36.41
CA ASP A 20 10.82 15.35 37.39
C ASP A 20 10.68 16.77 36.83
N ASN A 21 10.70 17.79 37.70
CA ASN A 21 10.47 19.18 37.28
C ASN A 21 11.50 19.65 36.23
N ASP A 22 12.78 19.33 36.45
CA ASP A 22 13.87 19.69 35.53
C ASP A 22 13.74 18.98 34.17
N GLU A 23 13.21 17.75 34.16
CA GLU A 23 12.98 16.99 32.93
C GLU A 23 11.84 17.58 32.10
N ILE A 24 10.76 18.01 32.77
CA ILE A 24 9.60 18.66 32.12
C ILE A 24 9.96 20.02 31.54
N MET A 25 10.70 20.84 32.28
CA MET A 25 11.13 22.16 31.78
C MET A 25 12.07 22.00 30.58
N ALA A 26 13.04 21.09 30.66
CA ALA A 26 13.95 20.81 29.54
C ALA A 26 13.22 20.19 28.33
N LEU A 27 12.20 19.35 28.56
CA LEU A 27 11.37 18.80 27.50
C LEU A 27 10.57 19.92 26.81
N CYS A 28 9.97 20.83 27.58
CA CYS A 28 9.23 21.98 27.07
C CYS A 28 10.09 22.82 26.13
N ASP A 29 11.31 23.19 26.52
CA ASP A 29 12.24 23.96 25.67
C ASP A 29 12.50 23.29 24.32
N THR A 30 12.60 21.96 24.30
CA THR A 30 12.84 21.19 23.07
C THR A 30 11.59 20.96 22.23
N VAL A 31 10.40 20.98 22.83
CA VAL A 31 9.12 20.80 22.13
C VAL A 31 8.67 22.12 21.51
N THR A 32 8.80 23.20 22.27
CA THR A 32 8.38 24.54 21.84
C THR A 32 9.47 25.28 21.06
N ASN A 33 10.65 24.67 20.85
CA ASN A 33 11.83 25.34 20.30
C ASN A 33 12.15 26.67 21.04
N ARG A 34 11.94 26.69 22.37
CA ARG A 34 12.07 27.87 23.24
C ARG A 34 11.18 29.06 22.86
N LEU A 35 10.11 28.83 22.09
CA LEU A 35 9.11 29.89 21.81
C LEU A 35 8.28 30.24 23.06
N VAL A 36 8.17 29.32 24.03
CA VAL A 36 7.33 29.49 25.22
C VAL A 36 8.17 29.27 26.48
N HIS A 37 8.01 30.17 27.45
CA HIS A 37 8.66 30.08 28.76
C HIS A 37 7.58 29.76 29.80
N PRO A 38 7.43 28.49 30.20
CA PRO A 38 6.40 28.12 31.17
C PRO A 38 6.73 28.68 32.56
N GLU A 39 5.74 29.25 33.23
CA GLU A 39 5.90 29.82 34.59
C GLU A 39 5.86 28.74 35.68
N ASP A 40 5.10 27.68 35.43
CA ASP A 40 4.90 26.57 36.35
C ASP A 40 4.94 25.21 35.64
N ARG A 41 5.06 24.14 36.42
CA ARG A 41 5.15 22.76 35.92
C ARG A 41 3.92 22.35 35.10
N GLN A 42 2.72 22.80 35.48
CA GLN A 42 1.49 22.44 34.76
C GLN A 42 1.39 23.19 33.44
N ASP A 43 1.90 24.42 33.39
CA ASP A 43 2.01 25.24 32.20
C ASP A 43 2.99 24.64 31.20
N ALA A 44 4.12 24.14 31.68
CA ALA A 44 5.06 23.38 30.87
C ALA A 44 4.40 22.14 30.23
N ILE A 45 3.62 21.36 31.00
CA ILE A 45 2.89 20.20 30.47
C ILE A 45 1.85 20.61 29.43
N ARG A 46 1.08 21.69 29.66
CA ARG A 46 0.12 22.21 28.69
C ARG A 46 0.80 22.65 27.40
N ALA A 47 1.89 23.41 27.50
CA ALA A 47 2.67 23.86 26.35
C ALA A 47 3.23 22.68 25.55
N ILE A 48 3.76 21.66 26.23
CA ILE A 48 4.24 20.44 25.58
C ILE A 48 3.11 19.75 24.79
N LEU A 49 1.92 19.60 25.37
CA LEU A 49 0.79 18.94 24.71
C LEU A 49 0.28 19.73 23.49
N VAL A 50 0.25 21.06 23.57
CA VAL A 50 -0.23 21.92 22.48
C VAL A 50 0.74 21.97 21.30
N TYR A 51 2.04 21.99 21.56
CA TYR A 51 3.07 22.11 20.51
C TYR A 51 3.59 20.77 19.98
N SER A 52 3.16 19.64 20.56
CA SER A 52 3.51 18.31 20.07
C SER A 52 2.65 17.92 18.86
N GLN A 53 3.29 17.50 17.77
CA GLN A 53 2.60 17.09 16.54
C GLN A 53 2.21 15.61 16.54
N SER A 54 2.92 14.77 17.32
CA SER A 54 2.60 13.36 17.49
C SER A 54 3.08 12.82 18.83
N VAL A 55 2.41 11.78 19.33
CA VAL A 55 2.83 11.04 20.52
C VAL A 55 4.21 10.42 20.31
N GLU A 56 4.49 9.87 19.13
CA GLU A 56 5.78 9.24 18.84
C GLU A 56 6.92 10.23 18.93
N GLU A 57 6.77 11.42 18.37
CA GLU A 57 7.78 12.47 18.44
C GLU A 57 8.05 12.84 19.91
N LEU A 58 6.98 13.07 20.69
CA LEU A 58 7.08 13.45 22.09
C LEU A 58 7.79 12.39 22.93
N LEU A 59 7.37 11.11 22.83
CA LEU A 59 7.92 10.04 23.64
C LEU A 59 9.30 9.53 23.16
N ARG A 60 9.67 9.78 21.89
CA ARG A 60 11.03 9.50 21.39
C ARG A 60 12.07 10.47 21.94
N ARG A 61 11.68 11.69 22.37
CA ARG A 61 12.63 12.69 22.92
C ARG A 61 13.46 12.11 24.06
N ARG A 62 14.71 12.58 24.14
CA ARG A 62 15.74 12.03 25.05
C ARG A 62 15.37 12.11 26.53
N LYS A 63 14.56 13.11 26.90
CA LYS A 63 14.11 13.34 28.29
C LYS A 63 12.99 12.42 28.73
N VAL A 64 12.26 11.82 27.80
CA VAL A 64 11.29 10.77 28.13
C VAL A 64 12.05 9.45 28.18
N HIS A 65 12.45 9.02 29.37
CA HIS A 65 13.21 7.79 29.55
C HIS A 65 12.33 6.55 29.36
N ARG A 66 12.96 5.43 28.97
CA ARG A 66 12.27 4.14 28.78
C ARG A 66 11.53 3.74 30.06
N GLU A 67 12.17 3.99 31.20
CA GLU A 67 11.69 3.68 32.54
C GLU A 67 10.44 4.49 32.90
N ALA A 68 10.32 5.74 32.41
CA ALA A 68 9.12 6.56 32.63
C ALA A 68 7.91 5.98 31.89
N ILE A 69 8.09 5.56 30.64
CA ILE A 69 7.04 4.92 29.84
C ILE A 69 6.67 3.54 30.43
N PHE A 70 7.67 2.77 30.86
CA PHE A 70 7.47 1.48 31.51
C PHE A 70 6.67 1.61 32.82
N LYS A 71 7.05 2.55 33.70
CA LYS A 71 6.33 2.84 34.95
C LYS A 71 4.90 3.30 34.69
N TYR A 72 4.71 4.13 33.67
CA TYR A 72 3.38 4.56 33.25
C TYR A 72 2.50 3.36 32.86
N LEU A 73 2.97 2.49 31.96
CA LEU A 73 2.25 1.30 31.51
C LEU A 73 1.93 0.34 32.67
N ALA A 74 2.89 0.15 33.58
CA ALA A 74 2.68 -0.67 34.78
C ALA A 74 1.60 -0.08 35.71
N THR A 75 1.52 1.26 35.81
CA THR A 75 0.47 1.97 36.59
C THR A 75 -0.91 1.82 35.96
N GLN A 76 -0.97 1.59 34.64
CA GLN A 76 -2.20 1.30 33.89
C GLN A 76 -2.52 -0.20 33.83
N GLU A 77 -1.91 -1.03 34.69
CA GLU A 77 -2.07 -2.49 34.78
C GLU A 77 -1.66 -3.27 33.50
N ILE A 78 -0.87 -2.66 32.62
CA ILE A 78 -0.37 -3.32 31.41
C ILE A 78 0.91 -4.07 31.75
N VAL A 79 0.86 -5.40 31.64
CA VAL A 79 2.02 -6.27 31.86
C VAL A 79 2.91 -6.24 30.61
N VAL A 80 3.99 -5.46 30.68
CA VAL A 80 5.06 -5.41 29.68
C VAL A 80 6.34 -6.06 30.22
N SER A 81 7.06 -6.78 29.37
CA SER A 81 8.34 -7.39 29.74
C SER A 81 9.36 -6.31 30.14
N PRO A 82 10.14 -6.49 31.23
CA PRO A 82 11.19 -5.55 31.62
C PRO A 82 12.26 -5.33 30.55
N ALA A 83 12.44 -6.30 29.63
CA ALA A 83 13.39 -6.26 28.52
C ALA A 83 12.86 -5.50 27.29
N THR A 84 11.60 -5.02 27.30
CA THR A 84 10.99 -4.35 26.15
C THR A 84 11.69 -3.02 25.84
N GLU A 85 12.14 -2.86 24.61
CA GLU A 85 12.81 -1.65 24.14
C GLU A 85 11.91 -0.42 24.13
N LYS A 86 12.51 0.77 24.20
CA LYS A 86 11.80 2.06 24.28
C LYS A 86 10.78 2.25 23.15
N HIS A 87 11.12 1.87 21.91
CA HIS A 87 10.20 2.00 20.78
C HIS A 87 8.94 1.15 20.94
N ASN A 88 9.08 -0.09 21.44
CA ASN A 88 7.96 -0.98 21.71
C ASN A 88 7.10 -0.49 22.88
N LEU A 89 7.70 0.11 23.92
CA LEU A 89 6.93 0.73 25.00
C LEU A 89 6.11 1.94 24.53
N ILE A 90 6.65 2.74 23.61
CA ILE A 90 5.90 3.83 22.98
C ILE A 90 4.69 3.27 22.22
N GLN A 91 4.88 2.18 21.47
CA GLN A 91 3.77 1.54 20.76
C GLN A 91 2.70 1.02 21.73
N HIS A 92 3.10 0.33 22.80
CA HIS A 92 2.16 -0.14 23.83
C HIS A 92 1.36 1.00 24.49
N ALA A 93 1.98 2.17 24.70
CA ALA A 93 1.29 3.33 25.25
C ALA A 93 0.26 3.91 24.27
N LYS A 94 0.59 3.98 22.98
CA LYS A 94 -0.34 4.41 21.93
C LYS A 94 -1.52 3.46 21.81
N ASP A 95 -1.25 2.16 21.69
CA ASP A 95 -2.29 1.13 21.59
C ASP A 95 -3.24 1.15 22.79
N TYR A 96 -2.73 1.48 23.99
CA TYR A 96 -3.54 1.61 25.19
C TYR A 96 -4.49 2.83 25.14
N TRP A 97 -3.98 3.99 24.73
CA TRP A 97 -4.79 5.20 24.64
C TRP A 97 -5.84 5.11 23.54
N ASP A 98 -5.52 4.43 22.43
CA ASP A 98 -6.45 4.17 21.33
C ASP A 98 -7.58 3.24 21.79
N LYS A 99 -7.27 2.10 22.45
CA LYS A 99 -8.30 1.20 23.01
C LYS A 99 -9.18 1.86 24.06
N ARG A 100 -8.63 2.77 24.87
CA ARG A 100 -9.38 3.52 25.88
C ARG A 100 -10.39 4.48 25.23
N SER A 101 -10.07 5.05 24.07
CA SER A 101 -10.98 5.90 23.30
C SER A 101 -12.17 5.11 22.72
N GLU A 102 -11.94 3.89 22.26
CA GLU A 102 -12.98 2.99 21.71
C GLU A 102 -13.96 2.49 22.78
N LEU A 103 -13.47 2.24 24.00
CA LEU A 103 -14.29 1.79 25.13
C LEU A 103 -15.21 2.89 25.68
N GLU A 104 -14.79 4.16 25.61
CA GLU A 104 -15.64 5.30 25.99
C GLU A 104 -16.72 5.59 24.93
N LEU A 105 -16.47 5.27 23.66
CA LEU A 105 -17.47 5.35 22.57
C LEU A 105 -18.53 4.23 22.65
N LYS A 106 -18.18 3.03 23.14
CA LYS A 106 -19.12 1.89 23.29
C LYS A 106 -20.06 1.97 24.51
N LYS A 107 -19.93 2.97 25.38
CA LYS A 107 -20.76 3.13 26.59
C LYS A 107 -22.08 3.89 26.38
N MET A 108 -22.39 4.34 25.16
CA MET A 108 -23.68 4.96 24.85
C MET A 108 -24.74 3.89 24.52
N PRO A 109 -25.92 3.89 25.15
CA PRO A 109 -26.93 2.85 24.93
C PRO A 109 -27.74 3.14 23.66
N GLU A 110 -27.68 2.23 22.68
CA GLU A 110 -28.57 2.25 21.51
C GLU A 110 -29.86 1.44 21.73
N PRO A 111 -30.96 1.82 21.05
CA PRO A 111 -32.29 1.32 21.32
C PRO A 111 -32.63 0.01 20.58
N ILE A 112 -33.47 -0.75 21.24
CA ILE A 112 -34.12 -2.00 20.84
C ILE A 112 -34.76 -1.92 19.46
N THR A 113 -34.50 -2.90 18.58
CA THR A 113 -35.53 -3.40 17.63
C THR A 113 -35.37 -4.92 17.40
N LYS A 114 -36.52 -5.60 17.40
CA LYS A 114 -36.79 -7.04 17.50
C LYS A 114 -36.48 -7.79 16.19
N LYS A 115 -35.78 -8.94 16.24
CA LYS A 115 -36.23 -10.35 16.08
C LYS A 115 -37.04 -10.70 14.81
N GLU A 116 -36.52 -11.69 14.08
CA GLU A 116 -37.18 -12.93 13.56
C GLU A 116 -36.17 -13.63 12.59
N ASP A 117 -35.36 -14.60 13.05
CA ASP A 117 -35.59 -16.07 13.10
C ASP A 117 -36.01 -16.73 11.78
N ILE A 118 -35.05 -17.36 11.07
CA ILE A 118 -35.21 -18.69 10.45
C ILE A 118 -33.89 -19.47 10.59
N GLN A 119 -33.87 -20.42 11.52
CA GLN A 119 -32.92 -21.54 11.57
C GLN A 119 -33.46 -22.68 10.68
N LEU A 120 -32.61 -23.34 9.87
CA LEU A 120 -32.33 -24.78 10.07
C LEU A 120 -31.20 -25.34 9.16
N PHE A 121 -30.05 -25.68 9.81
CA PHE A 121 -29.27 -26.96 9.79
C PHE A 121 -28.86 -27.64 8.45
N GLN A 122 -27.68 -28.23 8.23
CA GLN A 122 -26.68 -28.98 9.03
C GLN A 122 -25.28 -28.86 8.36
N GLN A 123 -24.19 -28.49 9.05
CA GLN A 123 -23.31 -29.29 9.93
C GLN A 123 -22.31 -30.22 9.20
N ALA A 124 -21.07 -29.73 9.03
CA ALA A 124 -19.87 -30.55 8.92
C ALA A 124 -18.70 -29.86 9.66
N LYS A 125 -18.51 -30.37 10.89
CA LYS A 125 -17.32 -30.47 11.75
C LYS A 125 -16.34 -29.30 11.91
N GLU A 126 -16.18 -28.99 13.19
CA GLU A 126 -15.22 -28.14 13.86
C GLU A 126 -13.76 -28.43 13.48
N ASP A 127 -13.08 -27.37 13.06
CA ASP A 127 -11.77 -27.00 13.59
C ASP A 127 -11.88 -25.52 13.99
N LYS A 128 -11.27 -25.14 15.12
CA LYS A 128 -11.33 -23.81 15.75
C LYS A 128 -11.22 -22.67 14.71
N LYS A 129 -12.35 -22.13 14.24
CA LYS A 129 -12.36 -21.08 13.23
C LYS A 129 -12.08 -19.74 13.90
N ALA A 130 -10.84 -19.28 13.73
CA ALA A 130 -10.61 -17.87 13.49
C ALA A 130 -11.67 -17.38 12.49
N GLU A 131 -12.30 -16.26 12.79
CA GLU A 131 -13.28 -15.57 11.95
C GLU A 131 -12.78 -15.60 10.49
N LYS A 132 -13.38 -16.45 9.65
CA LYS A 132 -12.87 -16.73 8.31
C LYS A 132 -13.32 -15.56 7.43
N VAL A 133 -12.48 -14.54 7.35
CA VAL A 133 -12.70 -13.37 6.49
C VAL A 133 -13.00 -13.85 5.08
N ASP A 134 -14.14 -13.44 4.53
CA ASP A 134 -14.50 -13.73 3.15
C ASP A 134 -13.73 -12.78 2.22
N PHE A 135 -12.58 -13.26 1.73
CA PHE A 135 -11.70 -12.48 0.87
C PHE A 135 -12.31 -12.16 -0.50
N HIS A 136 -13.32 -12.93 -0.95
CA HIS A 136 -14.02 -12.61 -2.20
C HIS A 136 -14.84 -11.35 -2.01
N ARG A 137 -15.65 -11.32 -0.94
CA ARG A 137 -16.45 -10.14 -0.57
C ARG A 137 -15.58 -8.91 -0.30
N LEU A 138 -14.44 -9.09 0.38
CA LEU A 138 -13.45 -8.02 0.56
C LEU A 138 -12.97 -7.46 -0.79
N GLY A 139 -12.71 -8.34 -1.75
CA GLY A 139 -12.28 -7.96 -3.09
C GLY A 139 -13.34 -7.15 -3.86
N GLU A 140 -14.59 -7.58 -3.79
CA GLU A 140 -15.72 -6.87 -4.39
C GLU A 140 -15.89 -5.47 -3.78
N GLU A 141 -15.95 -5.38 -2.44
CA GLU A 141 -16.09 -4.12 -1.72
C GLU A 141 -14.91 -3.18 -2.02
N PHE A 142 -13.68 -3.70 -2.06
CA PHE A 142 -12.49 -2.94 -2.43
C PHE A 142 -12.57 -2.41 -3.86
N CYS A 143 -12.92 -3.26 -4.84
CA CYS A 143 -12.97 -2.85 -6.23
C CYS A 143 -14.08 -1.80 -6.47
N HIS A 144 -15.26 -1.98 -5.87
CA HIS A 144 -16.31 -0.98 -5.89
C HIS A 144 -15.78 0.38 -5.43
N TRP A 145 -15.26 0.43 -4.19
CA TRP A 145 -14.70 1.64 -3.62
C TRP A 145 -13.61 2.26 -4.50
N PHE A 146 -12.61 1.47 -4.93
CA PHE A 146 -11.45 1.99 -5.65
C PHE A 146 -11.82 2.59 -7.00
N PHE A 147 -12.60 1.87 -7.83
CA PHE A 147 -12.94 2.34 -9.16
C PHE A 147 -14.02 3.43 -9.14
N GLU A 148 -14.98 3.38 -8.22
CA GLU A 148 -15.94 4.49 -8.05
C GLU A 148 -15.22 5.77 -7.62
N LEU A 149 -14.35 5.69 -6.61
CA LEU A 149 -13.57 6.84 -6.16
C LEU A 149 -12.68 7.39 -7.28
N LEU A 150 -11.89 6.52 -7.94
CA LEU A 150 -10.98 6.95 -8.99
C LEU A 150 -11.74 7.51 -10.21
N ASN A 151 -12.78 6.82 -10.70
CA ASN A 151 -13.53 7.30 -11.87
C ASN A 151 -14.33 8.58 -11.56
N SER A 152 -14.75 8.82 -10.31
CA SER A 152 -15.42 10.07 -9.93
C SER A 152 -14.53 11.30 -10.14
N GLN A 153 -13.22 11.11 -10.23
CA GLN A 153 -12.27 12.17 -10.53
C GLN A 153 -12.27 12.58 -12.01
N ASN A 154 -12.90 11.81 -12.90
CA ASN A 154 -12.96 12.10 -14.32
C ASN A 154 -13.89 13.32 -14.57
N PRO A 155 -13.40 14.41 -15.19
CA PRO A 155 -14.20 15.62 -15.45
C PRO A 155 -15.49 15.39 -16.25
N LEU A 156 -15.57 14.29 -17.00
CA LEU A 156 -16.76 13.92 -17.77
C LEU A 156 -17.89 13.32 -16.90
N MET A 157 -17.61 12.95 -15.65
CA MET A 157 -18.57 12.30 -14.74
C MET A 157 -19.24 13.26 -13.75
N GLY A 158 -18.88 14.56 -13.78
CA GLY A 158 -19.39 15.56 -12.83
C GLY A 158 -18.41 15.84 -11.67
N PRO A 159 -18.87 16.49 -10.58
CA PRO A 159 -18.01 16.76 -9.44
C PRO A 159 -17.59 15.46 -8.72
N PRO A 160 -16.36 15.41 -8.18
CA PRO A 160 -15.87 14.23 -7.47
C PRO A 160 -16.70 13.95 -6.22
N GLN A 161 -16.96 12.67 -5.96
CA GLN A 161 -17.72 12.20 -4.79
C GLN A 161 -16.92 12.37 -3.50
N ASP A 162 -15.61 12.11 -3.58
CA ASP A 162 -14.69 12.09 -2.45
C ASP A 162 -13.27 12.48 -2.89
N GLU A 163 -12.37 12.70 -1.92
CA GLU A 163 -10.98 13.06 -2.18
C GLU A 163 -10.12 11.83 -2.50
N TRP A 164 -9.47 11.86 -3.67
CA TRP A 164 -8.42 10.90 -4.04
C TRP A 164 -7.05 11.39 -3.58
N GLY A 165 -6.26 10.54 -2.93
CA GLY A 165 -4.91 10.92 -2.52
C GLY A 165 -3.99 9.79 -2.04
N PRO A 166 -2.76 10.13 -1.61
CA PRO A 166 -1.74 9.17 -1.19
C PRO A 166 -2.11 8.37 0.08
N GLN A 167 -3.09 8.83 0.86
CA GLN A 167 -3.53 8.18 2.12
C GLN A 167 -4.00 6.72 1.94
N HIS A 168 -4.44 6.35 0.74
CA HIS A 168 -4.93 5.01 0.39
C HIS A 168 -3.80 3.98 0.18
N PHE A 169 -2.56 4.45 0.06
CA PHE A 169 -1.39 3.63 -0.25
C PHE A 169 -0.46 3.53 0.96
N TRP A 170 0.38 2.49 0.98
CA TRP A 170 1.57 2.49 1.81
C TRP A 170 2.60 3.47 1.24
N HIS A 171 3.39 4.10 2.12
CA HIS A 171 4.39 5.11 1.71
C HIS A 171 5.38 4.58 0.66
N ASP A 172 5.69 3.29 0.70
CA ASP A 172 6.62 2.61 -0.21
C ASP A 172 5.92 1.78 -1.29
N VAL A 173 4.68 2.14 -1.65
CA VAL A 173 3.91 1.49 -2.71
C VAL A 173 4.67 1.50 -4.05
N LYS A 174 4.50 0.42 -4.82
CA LYS A 174 5.03 0.29 -6.19
C LYS A 174 3.90 0.11 -7.17
N LEU A 175 3.88 0.89 -8.25
CA LEU A 175 3.00 0.69 -9.40
C LEU A 175 3.85 0.28 -10.60
N ARG A 176 3.57 -0.89 -11.16
CA ARG A 176 4.07 -1.28 -12.47
C ARG A 176 2.98 -1.11 -13.50
N PHE A 177 3.21 -0.24 -14.47
CA PHE A 177 2.25 0.09 -15.50
C PHE A 177 2.69 -0.45 -16.86
N TYR A 178 1.90 -1.38 -17.39
CA TYR A 178 2.04 -1.96 -18.71
C TYR A 178 1.00 -1.33 -19.64
N TYR A 179 1.42 -0.83 -20.81
CA TYR A 179 0.48 -0.36 -21.81
C TYR A 179 0.95 -0.70 -23.22
N ASN A 180 -0.01 -0.88 -24.12
CA ASN A 180 0.25 -1.22 -25.51
C ASN A 180 -0.41 -0.22 -26.46
N THR A 181 0.41 0.63 -27.08
CA THR A 181 0.01 1.57 -28.14
C THR A 181 0.47 1.10 -29.52
N SER A 182 1.46 0.20 -29.57
CA SER A 182 2.08 -0.38 -30.77
C SER A 182 3.21 -1.35 -30.37
N GLU A 183 3.92 -1.01 -29.28
CA GLU A 183 4.93 -1.81 -28.61
C GLU A 183 4.56 -1.99 -27.13
N GLN A 184 5.02 -3.09 -26.53
CA GLN A 184 4.77 -3.37 -25.11
C GLN A 184 5.68 -2.50 -24.24
N ASN A 185 5.11 -1.50 -23.59
CA ASN A 185 5.82 -0.58 -22.71
C ASN A 185 5.59 -0.95 -21.24
N VAL A 186 6.61 -0.74 -20.40
CA VAL A 186 6.57 -0.96 -18.94
C VAL A 186 7.21 0.23 -18.25
N ILE A 187 6.49 0.83 -17.29
CA ILE A 187 6.99 1.93 -16.46
C ILE A 187 6.72 1.60 -14.98
N ASP A 188 7.74 1.73 -14.15
CA ASP A 188 7.63 1.57 -12.70
C ASP A 188 7.56 2.94 -12.00
N TYR A 189 6.63 3.08 -11.07
CA TYR A 189 6.46 4.24 -10.20
C TYR A 189 6.59 3.81 -8.74
N HIS A 190 7.19 4.67 -7.93
CA HIS A 190 7.50 4.39 -6.53
C HIS A 190 7.03 5.53 -5.62
N GLY A 191 6.45 5.18 -4.48
CA GLY A 191 6.00 6.13 -3.47
C GLY A 191 4.52 6.51 -3.63
N ALA A 192 3.85 6.71 -2.49
CA ALA A 192 2.41 6.94 -2.43
C ALA A 192 1.95 8.15 -3.26
N GLU A 193 2.72 9.24 -3.24
CA GLU A 193 2.41 10.47 -3.95
C GLU A 193 2.46 10.27 -5.47
N ILE A 194 3.56 9.69 -5.96
CA ILE A 194 3.77 9.50 -7.41
C ILE A 194 2.80 8.46 -7.97
N VAL A 195 2.55 7.37 -7.24
CA VAL A 195 1.58 6.34 -7.64
C VAL A 195 0.17 6.91 -7.68
N SER A 196 -0.23 7.66 -6.64
CA SER A 196 -1.54 8.31 -6.58
C SER A 196 -1.73 9.29 -7.74
N LEU A 197 -0.75 10.16 -8.00
CA LEU A 197 -0.81 11.12 -9.10
C LEU A 197 -0.87 10.43 -10.47
N ARG A 198 -0.12 9.36 -10.68
CA ARG A 198 -0.15 8.66 -11.97
C ARG A 198 -1.51 8.04 -12.23
N LEU A 199 -2.08 7.32 -11.25
CA LEU A 199 -3.43 6.77 -11.38
C LEU A 199 -4.46 7.87 -11.62
N LEU A 200 -4.35 8.99 -10.92
CA LEU A 200 -5.21 10.15 -11.10
C LEU A 200 -5.11 10.74 -12.51
N SER A 201 -3.92 10.84 -13.10
CA SER A 201 -3.74 11.37 -14.45
C SER A 201 -4.45 10.53 -15.53
N LEU A 202 -4.59 9.21 -15.33
CA LEU A 202 -5.35 8.35 -16.26
C LEU A 202 -6.81 8.80 -16.40
N VAL A 203 -7.43 9.23 -15.30
CA VAL A 203 -8.85 9.63 -15.28
C VAL A 203 -9.05 11.14 -15.47
N LYS A 204 -8.17 11.98 -14.91
CA LYS A 204 -8.27 13.45 -14.97
C LYS A 204 -7.73 14.05 -16.26
N GLU A 205 -6.60 13.55 -16.76
CA GLU A 205 -5.89 14.13 -17.89
C GLU A 205 -6.14 13.34 -19.18
N GLU A 206 -6.17 12.01 -19.08
CA GLU A 206 -6.37 11.11 -20.23
C GLU A 206 -7.85 10.75 -20.46
N PHE A 207 -8.73 11.22 -19.56
CA PHE A 207 -10.18 11.04 -19.55
C PHE A 207 -10.64 9.58 -19.65
N LEU A 208 -9.83 8.67 -19.13
CA LEU A 208 -10.17 7.25 -19.11
C LEU A 208 -11.24 6.98 -18.05
N PHE A 209 -12.09 6.01 -18.34
CA PHE A 209 -13.03 5.41 -17.41
C PHE A 209 -12.75 3.92 -17.33
N LEU A 210 -12.44 3.43 -16.13
CA LEU A 210 -12.13 2.03 -15.89
C LEU A 210 -13.38 1.32 -15.39
N ASN A 211 -13.95 0.46 -16.23
CA ASN A 211 -15.14 -0.32 -15.87
C ASN A 211 -14.73 -1.75 -15.45
N PRO A 212 -14.60 -2.05 -14.14
CA PRO A 212 -14.21 -3.36 -13.67
C PRO A 212 -15.33 -4.40 -13.91
N ASN A 213 -14.95 -5.63 -14.25
CA ASN A 213 -15.87 -6.76 -14.25
C ASN A 213 -15.78 -7.47 -12.89
N LEU A 214 -16.81 -7.32 -12.06
CA LEU A 214 -16.86 -7.91 -10.72
C LEU A 214 -17.49 -9.30 -10.68
N ASP A 215 -17.89 -9.85 -11.83
CA ASP A 215 -18.34 -11.23 -11.90
C ASP A 215 -17.17 -12.19 -11.58
N SER A 216 -17.51 -13.44 -11.24
CA SER A 216 -16.57 -14.54 -10.95
C SER A 216 -15.44 -14.79 -11.97
N ARG A 217 -15.52 -14.24 -13.18
CA ARG A 217 -14.49 -14.34 -14.22
C ARG A 217 -13.58 -13.10 -14.30
N GLY A 218 -14.08 -11.96 -13.82
CA GLY A 218 -13.40 -10.68 -13.88
C GLY A 218 -12.71 -10.31 -12.57
N LEU A 219 -13.08 -10.93 -11.44
CA LEU A 219 -12.45 -10.74 -10.14
C LEU A 219 -11.88 -12.05 -9.60
N LYS A 220 -10.64 -12.02 -9.12
CA LYS A 220 -9.99 -13.12 -8.39
C LYS A 220 -9.37 -12.57 -7.11
N CYS A 221 -9.53 -13.29 -6.00
CA CYS A 221 -8.95 -12.91 -4.72
C CYS A 221 -8.15 -14.08 -4.12
N ALA A 222 -6.99 -13.78 -3.55
CA ALA A 222 -6.17 -14.73 -2.82
C ALA A 222 -5.59 -14.09 -1.57
N SER A 223 -5.37 -14.86 -0.51
CA SER A 223 -4.80 -14.37 0.75
C SER A 223 -3.64 -15.24 1.18
N SER A 224 -2.65 -14.64 1.84
CA SER A 224 -1.61 -15.41 2.52
C SER A 224 -1.80 -15.58 4.00
N PRO A 225 -1.11 -16.60 4.56
CA PRO A 225 -0.93 -16.72 6.00
C PRO A 225 -0.30 -15.49 6.67
N HIS A 226 0.47 -14.68 5.93
CA HIS A 226 1.19 -13.51 6.45
C HIS A 226 0.41 -12.19 6.37
N GLY A 227 -0.86 -12.24 5.95
CA GLY A 227 -1.76 -11.07 5.98
C GLY A 227 -1.73 -10.17 4.74
N LEU A 228 -0.99 -10.54 3.69
CA LEU A 228 -1.13 -9.94 2.35
C LEU A 228 -2.33 -10.57 1.64
N VAL A 229 -3.23 -9.73 1.13
CA VAL A 229 -4.35 -10.11 0.27
C VAL A 229 -4.06 -9.59 -1.14
N MET A 230 -4.27 -10.43 -2.14
CA MET A 230 -4.18 -10.05 -3.54
C MET A 230 -5.53 -10.07 -4.22
N ILE A 231 -5.79 -9.01 -4.97
CA ILE A 231 -7.02 -8.82 -5.72
C ILE A 231 -6.63 -8.57 -7.16
N GLY A 232 -7.00 -9.49 -8.05
CA GLY A 232 -6.88 -9.33 -9.49
C GLY A 232 -8.24 -8.99 -10.08
N VAL A 233 -8.33 -7.91 -10.85
CA VAL A 233 -9.55 -7.46 -11.50
C VAL A 233 -9.27 -7.14 -12.96
N ALA A 234 -10.14 -7.62 -13.86
CA ALA A 234 -10.10 -7.30 -15.27
C ALA A 234 -11.34 -6.52 -15.67
N GLY A 235 -11.22 -5.66 -16.67
CA GLY A 235 -12.32 -4.82 -17.10
C GLY A 235 -12.08 -4.16 -18.43
N THR A 236 -12.96 -3.24 -18.77
CA THR A 236 -12.89 -2.46 -20.02
C THR A 236 -12.48 -1.02 -19.74
N VAL A 237 -11.71 -0.44 -20.65
CA VAL A 237 -11.31 0.97 -20.60
C VAL A 237 -12.15 1.75 -21.61
N HIS A 238 -12.77 2.83 -21.17
CA HIS A 238 -13.62 3.69 -21.99
C HIS A 238 -13.14 5.13 -22.00
N ARG A 239 -13.58 5.89 -22.99
CA ARG A 239 -13.56 7.35 -23.01
C ARG A 239 -14.88 7.83 -23.56
N GLY A 240 -15.69 8.47 -22.72
CA GLY A 240 -17.11 8.70 -23.02
C GLY A 240 -17.80 7.38 -23.35
N ASP A 241 -18.59 7.35 -24.43
CA ASP A 241 -19.33 6.17 -24.87
C ASP A 241 -18.51 5.18 -25.72
N THR A 242 -17.19 5.41 -25.85
CA THR A 242 -16.31 4.59 -26.70
C THR A 242 -15.44 3.66 -25.85
N CYS A 243 -15.57 2.35 -26.09
CA CYS A 243 -14.68 1.34 -25.53
C CYS A 243 -13.33 1.38 -26.26
N LEU A 244 -12.26 1.70 -25.54
CA LEU A 244 -10.90 1.82 -26.05
C LEU A 244 -10.12 0.50 -25.96
N GLY A 245 -10.52 -0.42 -25.06
CA GLY A 245 -9.82 -1.68 -24.87
C GLY A 245 -10.14 -2.35 -23.54
N ILE A 246 -9.21 -3.18 -23.08
CA ILE A 246 -9.33 -3.92 -21.81
C ILE A 246 -8.18 -3.57 -20.87
N PHE A 247 -8.41 -3.77 -19.59
CA PHE A 247 -7.37 -3.71 -18.58
C PHE A 247 -7.40 -4.93 -17.67
N GLU A 248 -6.26 -5.18 -17.05
CA GLU A 248 -6.09 -6.07 -15.92
C GLU A 248 -5.32 -5.31 -14.85
N GLN A 249 -5.80 -5.35 -13.61
CA GLN A 249 -5.17 -4.69 -12.48
C GLN A 249 -5.06 -5.65 -11.31
N ILE A 250 -3.85 -5.81 -10.78
CA ILE A 250 -3.56 -6.65 -9.62
C ILE A 250 -3.12 -5.76 -8.48
N PHE A 251 -3.79 -5.86 -7.35
CA PHE A 251 -3.50 -5.14 -6.12
C PHE A 251 -2.94 -6.08 -5.07
N GLY A 252 -1.91 -5.65 -4.36
CA GLY A 252 -1.51 -6.22 -3.09
C GLY A 252 -1.98 -5.33 -1.95
N LEU A 253 -2.85 -5.84 -1.09
CA LEU A 253 -3.37 -5.15 0.09
C LEU A 253 -2.79 -5.72 1.37
N ILE A 254 -2.32 -4.83 2.23
CA ILE A 254 -1.92 -5.20 3.59
C ILE A 254 -2.83 -4.45 4.54
N ARG A 255 -3.41 -5.19 5.49
CA ARG A 255 -4.23 -4.61 6.54
C ARG A 255 -3.38 -3.63 7.34
N CYS A 256 -3.85 -2.39 7.45
CA CYS A 256 -3.26 -1.39 8.32
C CYS A 256 -3.33 -1.93 9.75
N PRO A 257 -2.20 -2.10 10.44
CA PRO A 257 -2.22 -2.58 11.82
C PRO A 257 -2.73 -1.51 12.80
N PHE A 258 -2.85 -0.25 12.34
CA PHE A 258 -3.16 0.92 13.16
C PHE A 258 -4.61 1.41 13.04
N VAL A 259 -5.37 0.95 12.03
CA VAL A 259 -6.77 1.34 11.83
C VAL A 259 -7.57 0.08 11.53
N GLU A 260 -8.57 -0.21 12.37
CA GLU A 260 -9.37 -1.43 12.27
C GLU A 260 -10.02 -1.54 10.88
N ASN A 261 -9.96 -2.74 10.29
CA ASN A 261 -10.50 -3.07 8.97
C ASN A 261 -10.06 -2.17 7.81
N THR A 262 -9.00 -1.37 7.98
CA THR A 262 -8.48 -0.54 6.90
C THR A 262 -7.41 -1.30 6.13
N TRP A 263 -7.60 -1.45 4.83
CA TRP A 263 -6.62 -2.06 3.94
C TRP A 263 -5.91 -0.98 3.14
N LYS A 264 -4.58 -1.05 3.08
CA LYS A 264 -3.77 -0.13 2.29
C LYS A 264 -3.08 -0.85 1.15
N ILE A 265 -2.98 -0.16 0.02
CA ILE A 265 -2.40 -0.70 -1.21
C ILE A 265 -0.86 -0.69 -1.08
N LYS A 266 -0.25 -1.88 -1.14
CA LYS A 266 1.19 -2.10 -1.08
C LYS A 266 1.83 -2.14 -2.45
N PHE A 267 1.14 -2.67 -3.46
CA PHE A 267 1.59 -2.60 -4.84
C PHE A 267 0.42 -2.74 -5.81
N ILE A 268 0.69 -2.35 -7.05
CA ILE A 268 -0.26 -2.39 -8.15
C ILE A 268 0.49 -2.83 -9.41
N ASN A 269 -0.03 -3.83 -10.11
CA ASN A 269 0.33 -4.10 -11.49
C ASN A 269 -0.88 -3.75 -12.35
N LEU A 270 -0.78 -2.70 -13.16
CA LEU A 270 -1.83 -2.28 -14.09
C LEU A 270 -1.38 -2.58 -15.50
N ARG A 271 -2.21 -3.29 -16.26
CA ARG A 271 -1.99 -3.58 -17.68
C ARG A 271 -3.17 -3.07 -18.48
N ILE A 272 -2.92 -2.20 -19.47
CA ILE A 272 -3.92 -1.69 -20.41
C ILE A 272 -3.57 -2.12 -21.83
N ILE A 273 -4.54 -2.69 -22.54
CA ILE A 273 -4.40 -3.12 -23.93
C ILE A 273 -5.45 -2.39 -24.77
N GLY A 274 -5.01 -1.53 -25.68
CA GLY A 274 -5.89 -0.85 -26.63
C GLY A 274 -6.41 -1.77 -27.72
N GLY A 275 -7.65 -1.56 -28.16
CA GLY A 275 -8.30 -2.38 -29.20
C GLY A 275 -7.55 -2.39 -30.54
N ASN A 276 -6.83 -1.31 -30.86
CA ASN A 276 -6.08 -1.15 -32.11
C ASN A 276 -4.75 -1.93 -32.12
N SER A 277 -4.35 -2.49 -30.99
CA SER A 277 -3.04 -3.14 -30.82
C SER A 277 -3.05 -4.63 -31.22
N LEU A 278 -4.17 -5.19 -31.66
CA LEU A 278 -4.35 -6.62 -31.92
C LEU A 278 -4.65 -6.93 -33.38
N ALA A 279 -4.35 -8.18 -33.77
CA ALA A 279 -4.63 -8.70 -35.10
C ALA A 279 -6.15 -8.61 -35.42
N PRO A 280 -6.51 -8.28 -36.68
CA PRO A 280 -7.91 -8.16 -37.10
C PRO A 280 -8.71 -9.43 -36.78
N GLY A 281 -9.85 -9.28 -36.09
CA GLY A 281 -10.75 -10.39 -35.76
C GLY A 281 -10.62 -10.96 -34.33
N THR A 282 -9.70 -10.45 -33.52
CA THR A 282 -9.56 -10.87 -32.11
C THR A 282 -10.54 -10.10 -31.22
N VAL A 283 -11.48 -10.79 -30.59
CA VAL A 283 -12.36 -10.20 -29.57
C VAL A 283 -11.61 -10.15 -28.24
N LEU A 284 -11.30 -8.95 -27.75
CA LEU A 284 -10.74 -8.77 -26.41
C LEU A 284 -11.78 -9.13 -25.36
N LYS A 285 -11.49 -10.16 -24.57
CA LYS A 285 -12.25 -10.46 -23.35
C LYS A 285 -11.40 -10.06 -22.15
N PRO A 286 -11.88 -9.19 -21.25
CA PRO A 286 -11.20 -8.92 -20.01
C PRO A 286 -11.15 -10.21 -19.19
N ALA A 287 -9.94 -10.63 -18.83
CA ALA A 287 -9.70 -11.82 -18.03
C ALA A 287 -8.50 -11.58 -17.11
N VAL A 288 -8.61 -12.10 -15.89
CA VAL A 288 -7.53 -12.05 -14.91
C VAL A 288 -6.58 -13.23 -15.20
N THR A 289 -5.37 -12.90 -15.65
CA THR A 289 -4.26 -13.81 -15.93
C THR A 289 -3.46 -14.19 -14.68
N PHE A 290 -3.65 -13.46 -13.58
CA PHE A 290 -3.11 -13.81 -12.27
C PHE A 290 -3.56 -15.22 -11.81
N GLU A 291 -2.58 -16.03 -11.40
CA GLU A 291 -2.76 -17.36 -10.83
C GLU A 291 -2.27 -17.41 -9.37
N GLN A 292 -2.84 -18.31 -8.57
CA GLN A 292 -2.50 -18.39 -7.14
C GLN A 292 -1.02 -18.76 -6.88
N SER A 293 -0.34 -19.39 -7.84
CA SER A 293 1.11 -19.63 -7.79
C SER A 293 1.94 -18.35 -7.84
N ASP A 294 1.42 -17.28 -8.47
CA ASP A 294 2.12 -16.00 -8.54
C ASP A 294 2.21 -15.36 -7.14
N LEU A 295 1.24 -15.66 -6.26
CA LEU A 295 1.23 -15.23 -4.85
C LEU A 295 2.51 -15.68 -4.11
N GLU A 296 2.96 -16.92 -4.34
CA GLU A 296 4.19 -17.47 -3.75
C GLU A 296 5.45 -16.79 -4.30
N ALA A 297 5.46 -16.50 -5.60
CA ALA A 297 6.56 -15.76 -6.24
C ALA A 297 6.67 -14.33 -5.68
N PHE A 298 5.54 -13.65 -5.44
CA PHE A 298 5.52 -12.31 -4.84
C PHE A 298 5.98 -12.32 -3.38
N TYR A 299 5.69 -13.36 -2.59
CA TYR A 299 6.25 -13.49 -1.23
C TYR A 299 7.76 -13.52 -1.23
N ASN A 300 8.35 -14.34 -2.09
CA ASN A 300 9.81 -14.48 -2.17
C ASN A 300 10.49 -13.17 -2.58
N VAL A 301 9.83 -12.32 -3.38
CA VAL A 301 10.36 -11.01 -3.76
C VAL A 301 10.23 -9.99 -2.62
N ILE A 302 9.11 -9.97 -1.90
CA ILE A 302 8.92 -9.05 -0.76
C ILE A 302 9.89 -9.40 0.39
N THR A 303 10.16 -10.69 0.65
CA THR A 303 11.15 -11.11 1.66
C THR A 303 12.60 -10.97 1.21
N LEU A 304 12.91 -11.03 -0.09
CA LEU A 304 14.27 -10.76 -0.60
C LEU A 304 14.58 -9.26 -0.75
N CYS A 305 13.58 -8.39 -0.93
CA CYS A 305 13.82 -6.96 -1.17
C CYS A 305 14.32 -6.16 0.04
N ASP A 306 14.46 -6.78 1.22
CA ASP A 306 15.28 -6.24 2.32
C ASP A 306 16.79 -6.51 2.12
N ASN A 307 17.19 -7.25 1.07
CA ASN A 307 18.58 -7.49 0.70
C ASN A 307 18.79 -7.50 -0.83
N THR A 308 19.20 -6.33 -1.35
CA THR A 308 20.03 -6.13 -2.56
C THR A 308 19.43 -6.41 -3.95
N GLU A 309 19.78 -5.52 -4.87
CA GLU A 309 19.51 -5.53 -6.32
C GLU A 309 19.72 -6.90 -7.00
N VAL A 310 18.69 -7.46 -7.64
CA VAL A 310 18.89 -8.47 -8.70
C VAL A 310 17.85 -8.31 -9.82
N ARG A 311 18.35 -8.01 -11.02
CA ARG A 311 17.69 -8.14 -12.32
C ARG A 311 17.07 -9.54 -12.48
N LEU A 312 15.77 -9.62 -12.69
CA LEU A 312 15.13 -10.86 -13.14
C LEU A 312 15.24 -10.98 -14.67
N ASN A 313 16.12 -11.89 -15.08
CA ASN A 313 16.25 -12.41 -16.42
C ASN A 313 15.07 -13.36 -16.68
N VAL A 314 14.15 -12.98 -17.57
CA VAL A 314 13.09 -13.89 -18.03
C VAL A 314 13.71 -14.88 -19.02
N LYS A 315 13.72 -16.15 -18.64
CA LYS A 315 14.05 -17.29 -19.51
C LYS A 315 13.11 -17.27 -20.73
N GLN A 316 13.69 -17.06 -21.91
CA GLN A 316 13.12 -17.52 -23.17
C GLN A 316 13.02 -19.05 -23.12
N THR A 317 11.80 -19.55 -23.30
CA THR A 317 11.53 -20.94 -23.64
C THR A 317 12.26 -21.28 -24.94
N LEU A 318 13.24 -22.18 -24.84
CA LEU A 318 13.81 -22.87 -25.97
C LEU A 318 12.73 -23.68 -26.67
N ASP A 319 12.49 -23.34 -27.93
CA ASP A 319 11.86 -24.22 -28.90
C ASP A 319 12.90 -25.28 -29.31
N SER A 320 12.58 -26.54 -29.05
CA SER A 320 13.40 -27.69 -29.39
C SER A 320 13.26 -27.99 -30.89
N GLY A 321 14.23 -27.52 -31.68
CA GLY A 321 14.40 -27.89 -33.09
C GLY A 321 15.70 -28.68 -33.28
N THR A 322 15.54 -29.99 -33.45
CA THR A 322 16.56 -30.99 -33.80
C THR A 322 17.30 -30.65 -35.09
N GLY A 323 18.63 -30.78 -35.12
CA GLY A 323 19.42 -30.63 -36.36
C GLY A 323 20.93 -30.73 -36.17
N ASP A 324 21.41 -31.96 -36.28
CA ASP A 324 22.77 -32.50 -36.44
C ASP A 324 24.00 -31.62 -36.77
N GLN A 325 25.09 -31.98 -36.05
CA GLN A 325 26.49 -32.26 -36.48
C GLN A 325 27.36 -31.23 -37.22
N ALA A 326 28.52 -30.93 -36.60
CA ALA A 326 29.90 -31.08 -37.11
C ALA A 326 30.81 -29.99 -36.48
N LEU A 327 31.65 -30.31 -35.50
CA LEU A 327 33.08 -30.68 -35.62
C LEU A 327 34.03 -29.56 -36.10
N CYS A 328 35.00 -29.30 -35.22
CA CYS A 328 36.42 -28.97 -35.48
C CYS A 328 36.87 -27.51 -35.68
N SER A 329 37.71 -27.11 -34.72
CA SER A 329 39.11 -26.65 -34.89
C SER A 329 39.41 -25.22 -35.33
N GLY A 330 40.22 -24.53 -34.50
CA GLY A 330 41.49 -23.98 -35.00
C GLY A 330 41.68 -22.45 -34.98
N ASN A 331 42.47 -22.02 -34.00
CA ASN A 331 43.60 -21.07 -34.07
C ASN A 331 43.53 -19.68 -34.75
N GLU A 332 43.94 -18.71 -33.93
CA GLU A 332 44.95 -17.65 -34.15
C GLU A 332 44.86 -16.66 -35.32
N ALA A 333 44.74 -15.38 -34.92
CA ALA A 333 45.58 -14.23 -35.27
C ALA A 333 46.02 -14.02 -36.74
N LEU A 334 45.68 -12.85 -37.31
CA LEU A 334 46.64 -11.74 -37.56
C LEU A 334 46.04 -10.62 -38.43
N LEU A 335 46.32 -9.40 -37.97
CA LEU A 335 46.51 -8.14 -38.71
C LEU A 335 46.81 -8.27 -40.21
N ASN A 336 46.16 -7.44 -41.05
CA ASN A 336 46.89 -6.42 -41.80
C ASN A 336 46.04 -5.33 -42.46
N LYS A 337 46.63 -4.12 -42.41
CA LYS A 337 46.25 -2.85 -43.03
C LYS A 337 46.13 -2.90 -44.56
N ARG A 338 45.24 -2.10 -45.14
CA ARG A 338 45.54 -1.12 -46.23
C ARG A 338 44.29 -0.36 -46.72
N GLU A 339 44.20 0.92 -46.33
CA GLU A 339 43.84 2.01 -47.25
C GLU A 339 45.08 2.34 -48.14
N PRO A 340 45.00 3.05 -49.29
CA PRO A 340 44.10 4.19 -49.54
C PRO A 340 43.62 4.39 -50.99
N SER A 341 42.96 5.54 -51.19
CA SER A 341 42.97 6.43 -52.38
C SER A 341 41.78 6.41 -53.36
N LEU A 342 41.01 7.50 -53.26
CA LEU A 342 40.23 8.20 -54.30
C LEU A 342 41.05 8.44 -55.58
N PRO A 343 40.38 8.65 -56.73
CA PRO A 343 40.14 10.03 -57.17
C PRO A 343 38.75 10.27 -57.81
N ASN A 344 38.20 11.45 -57.51
CA ASN A 344 37.26 12.21 -58.38
C ASN A 344 38.04 12.72 -59.61
N PRO A 345 37.44 13.10 -60.77
CA PRO A 345 36.40 14.15 -60.79
C PRO A 345 35.40 14.24 -61.98
N LEU A 346 34.31 14.98 -61.71
CA LEU A 346 33.65 16.05 -62.51
C LEU A 346 32.78 15.80 -63.78
N LYS A 347 31.72 16.63 -63.80
CA LYS A 347 30.82 17.14 -64.87
C LYS A 347 29.58 16.27 -65.14
N HIS A 348 28.35 16.78 -65.07
CA HIS A 348 27.84 18.07 -65.55
C HIS A 348 26.88 18.78 -64.60
#